data_AF-A0A935Z4B6-F1
#
_entry.id   AF-A0A935Z4B6-F1
#
_cell.length_a   1.000
_cell.length_b   1.000
_cell.length_c   1.000
_cell.angle_alpha   90.00
_cell.angle_beta   90.00
_cell.angle_gamma   90.00
#
_symmetry.space_group_name_H-M   'P 1'
#
loop_
_entity.id
_entity.type
_entity.pdbx_description
1 polymer ?
#
loop_
_entity_poly.entity_id
_entity_poly.type
_entity_poly.pdbx_seq_one_letter_code
_entity_poly.pdbx_strand_id
1 'polypeptide(L)'
;MSGLPPVRVMHPHIELKAEDGAPFVRGTRIAVRRLYAWHKGGTSVETLLRRYPTLGPARLFDALAFAYDNLDLVEADLARERSLLAETDPDRPPAPMKQAKLPF
;
A
#
# COMPACT_ATOMS: atom_id res chain seq x y z
N MET A 1 -6.92 26.64 30.41
CA MET A 1 -6.29 26.80 29.08
C MET A 1 -7.22 26.17 28.06
N SER A 2 -7.92 26.95 27.24
CA SER A 2 -8.79 26.39 26.20
C SER A 2 -7.91 25.90 25.06
N GLY A 3 -7.88 24.59 24.82
CA GLY A 3 -7.17 24.02 23.67
C GLY A 3 -7.86 24.42 22.36
N LEU A 4 -7.08 24.55 21.30
CA LEU A 4 -7.63 24.72 19.95
C LEU A 4 -8.41 23.46 19.55
N PRO A 5 -9.50 23.59 18.76
CA PRO A 5 -10.28 22.45 18.32
C PRO A 5 -9.45 21.54 17.40
N PRO A 6 -9.67 20.21 17.42
CA PRO A 6 -8.99 19.29 16.53
C PRO A 6 -9.40 19.55 15.07
N VAL A 7 -8.41 19.70 14.18
CA VAL A 7 -8.64 19.84 12.74
C VAL A 7 -8.49 18.47 12.08
N ARG A 8 -9.49 18.04 11.33
CA ARG A 8 -9.37 16.87 10.44
C ARG A 8 -8.78 17.34 9.11
N VAL A 9 -7.62 16.80 8.75
CA VAL A 9 -6.96 17.09 7.48
C VAL A 9 -7.45 16.06 6.46
N MET A 10 -7.88 16.55 5.29
CA MET A 10 -8.20 15.68 4.16
C MET A 10 -6.91 15.35 3.39
N HIS A 11 -6.85 14.17 2.79
CA HIS A 11 -5.75 13.73 1.94
C HIS A 11 -6.13 13.85 0.45
N PRO A 12 -6.06 15.05 -0.15
CA PRO A 12 -6.59 15.30 -1.49
C PRO A 12 -5.87 14.51 -2.59
N HIS A 13 -4.66 14.01 -2.33
CA HIS A 13 -3.87 13.27 -3.29
C HIS A 13 -4.06 11.76 -3.20
N ILE A 14 -4.95 11.26 -2.34
CA ILE A 14 -5.17 9.82 -2.15
C ILE A 14 -6.55 9.43 -2.66
N GLU A 15 -6.59 8.34 -3.40
CA GLU A 15 -7.81 7.72 -3.93
C GLU A 15 -7.85 6.25 -3.54
N LEU A 16 -9.05 5.72 -3.31
CA LEU A 16 -9.27 4.29 -3.05
C LEU A 16 -9.66 3.60 -4.34
N LYS A 17 -9.02 2.48 -4.65
CA LYS A 17 -9.39 1.68 -5.81
C LYS A 17 -10.68 0.93 -5.53
N ALA A 18 -11.64 0.98 -6.45
CA ALA A 18 -12.98 0.45 -6.25
C ALA A 18 -13.05 -1.08 -6.10
N GLU A 19 -12.09 -1.80 -6.71
CA GLU A 19 -12.10 -3.27 -6.75
C GLU A 19 -11.57 -3.92 -5.46
N ASP A 20 -10.50 -3.37 -4.89
CA ASP A 20 -9.74 -3.98 -3.79
C ASP A 20 -9.62 -3.05 -2.57
N GLY A 21 -10.16 -1.82 -2.65
CA GLY A 21 -10.09 -0.82 -1.60
C GLY A 21 -8.68 -0.29 -1.32
N ALA A 22 -7.68 -0.63 -2.14
CA ALA A 22 -6.30 -0.27 -1.90
C ALA A 22 -6.07 1.23 -2.15
N PRO A 23 -5.50 1.99 -1.20
CA PRO A 23 -5.19 3.41 -1.40
C PRO A 23 -4.03 3.59 -2.37
N PHE A 24 -4.20 4.50 -3.32
CA PHE A 24 -3.17 4.88 -4.28
C PHE A 24 -3.09 6.40 -4.42
N VAL A 25 -1.94 6.86 -4.89
CA VAL A 25 -1.74 8.29 -5.14
C VAL A 25 -2.43 8.71 -6.43
N ARG A 26 -3.34 9.67 -6.34
CA ARG A 26 -4.15 10.25 -7.43
C ARG A 26 -3.30 10.53 -8.66
N GLY A 27 -3.82 10.11 -9.82
CA GLY A 27 -3.16 10.27 -11.12
C GLY A 27 -1.90 9.40 -11.29
N THR A 28 -1.69 8.42 -10.42
CA THR A 28 -0.62 7.44 -10.52
C THR A 28 -1.16 6.04 -10.23
N ARG A 29 -0.34 5.00 -10.47
CA ARG A 29 -0.62 3.63 -10.00
C ARG A 29 0.22 3.26 -8.77
N ILE A 30 0.75 4.26 -8.05
CA ILE A 30 1.63 4.03 -6.90
C ILE A 30 0.76 3.85 -5.66
N ALA A 31 0.76 2.63 -5.12
CA ALA A 31 0.05 2.30 -3.89
C ALA A 31 0.68 2.98 -2.67
N VAL A 32 -0.15 3.47 -1.75
CA VAL A 32 0.31 4.12 -0.51
C VAL A 32 1.12 3.17 0.35
N ARG A 33 0.68 1.90 0.46
CA ARG A 33 1.42 0.85 1.16
C ARG A 33 2.86 0.70 0.70
N ARG A 34 3.14 0.93 -0.60
CA ARG A 34 4.49 0.83 -1.15
C ARG A 34 5.37 1.96 -0.65
N LEU A 35 4.88 3.20 -0.69
CA LEU A 35 5.62 4.35 -0.18
C LEU A 35 5.87 4.22 1.33
N TYR A 36 4.84 3.81 2.07
CA TYR A 36 4.92 3.58 3.50
C TYR A 36 5.93 2.48 3.87
N ALA A 37 5.91 1.32 3.21
CA ALA A 37 6.85 0.23 3.49
C ALA A 37 8.32 0.64 3.31
N TRP A 38 8.63 1.40 2.26
CA TRP A 38 9.99 1.89 2.03
C TRP A 38 10.40 2.91 3.10
N HIS A 39 9.52 3.85 3.44
CA HIS A 39 9.76 4.86 4.46
C HIS A 39 9.94 4.22 5.85
N LYS A 40 9.05 3.29 6.23
CA LYS A 40 9.14 2.49 7.47
C LYS A 40 10.46 1.70 7.54
N GLY A 41 10.97 1.24 6.40
CA GLY A 41 12.27 0.57 6.27
C GLY A 41 13.49 1.51 6.32
N GLY A 42 13.32 2.81 6.58
CA GLY A 42 14.41 3.78 6.70
C GLY A 42 14.78 4.49 5.39
N THR A 43 14.01 4.31 4.31
CA THR A 43 14.26 5.05 3.06
C THR A 43 13.88 6.51 3.24
N SER A 44 14.83 7.42 2.97
CA SER A 44 14.56 8.85 3.05
C SER A 44 13.56 9.32 1.99
N VAL A 45 12.79 10.37 2.33
CA VAL A 45 11.84 11.02 1.41
C VAL A 45 12.54 11.50 0.13
N GLU A 46 13.74 12.05 0.23
CA GLU A 46 14.53 12.48 -0.93
C GLU A 46 14.83 11.32 -1.89
N THR A 47 15.10 10.14 -1.34
CA THR A 47 15.33 8.93 -2.15
C THR A 47 14.04 8.46 -2.80
N LEU A 48 12.91 8.55 -2.11
CA LEU A 48 11.59 8.26 -2.68
C LEU A 48 11.24 9.23 -3.81
N LEU A 49 11.53 10.53 -3.67
CA LEU A 49 11.32 11.52 -4.72
C LEU A 49 12.20 11.26 -5.95
N ARG A 50 13.47 10.89 -5.75
CA ARG A 50 14.34 10.49 -6.86
C ARG A 50 13.83 9.24 -7.57
N ARG A 51 13.25 8.29 -6.83
CA ARG A 51 12.68 7.06 -7.39
C ARG A 51 11.35 7.29 -8.12
N TYR A 52 10.54 8.21 -7.63
CA TYR A 52 9.23 8.55 -8.18
C TYR A 52 9.18 10.03 -8.58
N PRO A 53 9.95 10.45 -9.61
CA PRO A 53 10.10 11.87 -9.94
C PRO A 53 8.78 12.54 -10.36
N THR A 54 7.82 11.77 -10.88
CA THR A 54 6.50 12.26 -11.30
C THR A 54 5.51 12.44 -10.15
N LEU A 55 5.80 11.93 -8.96
CA LEU A 55 4.92 12.01 -7.79
C LEU A 55 4.89 13.44 -7.22
N GLY A 56 6.06 14.08 -7.20
CA GLY A 56 6.28 15.38 -6.57
C GLY A 56 6.20 15.33 -5.02
N PRO A 57 6.71 16.36 -4.32
CA PRO A 57 6.74 16.39 -2.86
C PRO A 57 5.35 16.34 -2.21
N ALA A 58 4.40 17.13 -2.71
CA ALA A 58 3.08 17.25 -2.10
C ALA A 58 2.34 15.90 -2.01
N ARG A 59 2.32 15.13 -3.10
CA ARG A 59 1.64 13.83 -3.11
C ARG A 59 2.37 12.77 -2.30
N LEU A 60 3.71 12.82 -2.24
CA LEU A 60 4.48 11.90 -1.41
C LEU A 60 4.21 12.14 0.07
N PHE A 61 4.28 13.39 0.51
CA PHE A 61 4.03 13.73 1.91
C PHE A 61 2.57 13.45 2.29
N ASP A 62 1.61 13.75 1.42
CA ASP A 62 0.20 13.44 1.68
C ASP A 62 -0.04 11.91 1.77
N ALA A 63 0.64 11.11 0.95
CA ALA A 63 0.57 9.65 1.04
C ALA A 63 1.15 9.11 2.35
N LEU A 64 2.27 9.66 2.82
CA LEU A 64 2.85 9.26 4.10
C LEU A 64 1.96 9.71 5.27
N ALA A 65 1.43 10.94 5.23
CA ALA A 65 0.49 11.43 6.24
C ALA A 65 -0.75 10.52 6.31
N PHE A 66 -1.37 10.23 5.16
CA PHE A 66 -2.50 9.29 5.07
C PHE A 66 -2.16 7.93 5.69
N ALA A 67 -0.96 7.40 5.43
CA ALA A 67 -0.56 6.12 5.98
C ALA A 67 -0.45 6.15 7.51
N TYR A 68 0.16 7.19 8.08
CA TYR A 68 0.28 7.33 9.53
C TYR A 68 -1.06 7.59 10.23
N ASP A 69 -2.00 8.26 9.56
CA ASP A 69 -3.36 8.45 10.07
C ASP A 69 -4.22 7.16 9.97
N ASN A 70 -3.81 6.20 9.13
CA ASN A 70 -4.58 4.98 8.81
C ASN A 70 -3.70 3.72 8.83
N LEU A 71 -2.86 3.56 9.86
CA LEU A 71 -1.88 2.47 9.94
C LEU A 71 -2.51 1.08 9.84
N ASP A 72 -3.63 0.83 10.53
CA ASP A 72 -4.31 -0.47 10.50
C ASP A 72 -4.72 -0.88 9.08
N LEU A 73 -5.24 0.08 8.32
CA LEU A 73 -5.63 -0.13 6.92
C LEU A 73 -4.41 -0.44 6.05
N VAL A 74 -3.35 0.35 6.20
CA VAL A 74 -2.14 0.21 5.36
C VAL A 74 -1.36 -1.07 5.70
N GLU A 75 -1.27 -1.45 6.96
CA GLU A 75 -0.65 -2.70 7.40
C GLU A 75 -1.47 -3.91 6.92
N ALA A 76 -2.81 -3.84 6.99
CA ALA A 76 -3.67 -4.89 6.42
C ALA A 76 -3.48 -5.03 4.90
N ASP A 77 -3.33 -3.91 4.18
CA ASP A 77 -3.04 -3.90 2.74
C ASP A 77 -1.64 -4.48 2.42
N LEU A 78 -0.63 -4.17 3.24
CA LEU A 78 0.70 -4.79 3.15
C LEU A 78 0.66 -6.29 3.39
N ALA A 79 -0.08 -6.74 4.41
CA ALA A 79 -0.23 -8.16 4.71
C ALA A 79 -0.91 -8.90 3.56
N ARG A 80 -1.97 -8.32 2.99
CA ARG A 80 -2.68 -8.86 1.82
C ARG A 80 -1.75 -9.03 0.63
N GLU A 81 -0.94 -8.01 0.31
CA GLU A 81 0.05 -8.11 -0.78
C GLU A 81 1.06 -9.25 -0.52
N ARG A 82 1.58 -9.36 0.70
CA ARG A 82 2.54 -10.42 1.07
C ARG A 82 1.93 -11.80 0.90
N SER A 83 0.68 -12.00 1.31
CA SER A 83 -0.03 -13.27 1.12
C SER A 83 -0.18 -13.63 -0.35
N LEU A 84 -0.61 -12.68 -1.19
CA LEU A 84 -0.76 -12.91 -2.63
C LEU A 84 0.57 -13.30 -3.29
N LEU A 85 1.66 -12.61 -2.93
CA LEU A 85 2.99 -12.91 -3.45
C LEU A 85 3.47 -14.32 -3.04
N ALA A 86 3.22 -14.73 -1.79
CA ALA A 86 3.59 -16.04 -1.27
C ALA A 86 2.77 -17.20 -1.87
N GLU A 87 1.55 -16.93 -2.34
CA GLU A 87 0.74 -17.90 -3.09
C GLU A 87 1.26 -18.11 -4.52
N THR A 88 1.87 -17.08 -5.10
CA THR A 88 2.41 -17.09 -6.48
C THR A 88 3.89 -17.46 -6.61
N ASP A 89 4.54 -17.91 -5.52
CA ASP A 89 5.95 -18.30 -5.54
C ASP A 89 6.18 -19.46 -6.54
N PRO A 90 6.94 -19.24 -7.64
CA PRO A 90 7.14 -20.24 -8.68
C PRO A 90 8.04 -21.41 -8.23
N ASP A 91 8.83 -21.24 -7.16
CA ASP A 91 9.64 -22.32 -6.56
C ASP A 91 8.85 -23.14 -5.53
N ARG A 92 7.62 -22.73 -5.21
CA ARG A 92 6.72 -23.54 -4.39
C ARG A 92 6.31 -24.78 -5.19
N PRO A 93 6.61 -26.01 -4.72
CA PRO A 93 6.17 -27.20 -5.43
C PRO A 93 4.65 -27.15 -5.58
N PRO A 94 4.11 -27.43 -6.80
CA PRO A 94 2.68 -27.36 -7.03
C PRO A 94 1.97 -28.22 -5.99
N ALA A 95 0.91 -27.67 -5.38
CA ALA A 95 0.09 -28.45 -4.46
C ALA A 95 -0.29 -29.77 -5.14
N PRO A 96 -0.19 -30.93 -4.45
CA PRO A 96 -0.46 -32.21 -5.06
C PRO A 96 -1.84 -32.15 -5.69
N MET A 97 -1.88 -32.25 -7.03
CA MET A 97 -3.13 -32.24 -7.77
C MET A 97 -3.95 -33.40 -7.22
N LYS A 98 -5.08 -33.11 -6.57
CA LYS A 98 -6.03 -34.15 -6.17
C LYS A 98 -6.52 -34.79 -7.45
N GLN A 99 -5.96 -35.94 -7.78
CA GLN A 99 -6.41 -36.76 -8.89
C GLN A 99 -7.83 -37.20 -8.54
N ALA A 100 -8.81 -36.49 -9.09
CA ALA A 100 -10.19 -36.95 -9.03
C ALA A 100 -10.20 -38.33 -9.70
N LYS A 101 -10.61 -39.35 -8.95
CA LYS A 101 -10.88 -40.68 -9.53
C LYS A 101 -11.98 -40.49 -10.57
N LEU A 102 -11.59 -40.41 -11.83
CA LEU A 102 -12.52 -40.50 -12.94
C LEU A 102 -13.04 -41.94 -12.96
N PRO A 103 -14.37 -42.15 -13.00
CA PRO A 103 -14.95 -43.47 -13.12
C PRO A 103 -14.73 -43.94 -14.57
N PHE A 104 -13.68 -44.73 -14.77
CA PHE A 104 -13.55 -45.62 -15.91
C PHE A 104 -13.51 -47.05 -15.37
#